data_AF-A0A535FHZ6-F1
#
_entry.id   AF-A0A535FHZ6-F1
#
_cell.length_a   1.000
_cell.length_b   1.000
_cell.length_c   1.000
_cell.angle_alpha   90.00
_cell.angle_beta   90.00
_cell.angle_gamma   90.00
#
_symmetry.space_group_name_H-M   'P 1'
#
loop_
_entity.id
_entity.type
_entity.pdbx_description
1 polymer ?
#
loop_
_entity_poly.entity_id
_entity_poly.type
_entity_poly.pdbx_seq_one_letter_code
_entity_poly.pdbx_strand_id
1 'polypeptide(L)'
;MYQEYRKTKDKSSMQQSSPEQPARQQEPLPEAREVAAGIWKITLPIPFPLRTVNMYALTGNHGWALVDAGMGIPEARTAFTAALHKAGLSIDTLDTIVLSHHHPDHVGLSGELQEQSGAAVYMHPIDEAAIQIIWAGTMPQKFGRVSQFLSQHGLPPSELWFT
;
A
#
# COMPACT_ATOMS: atom_id res chain seq x y z
N MET A 1 17.46 37.10 -21.28
CA MET A 1 16.61 37.77 -20.28
C MET A 1 16.31 36.80 -19.13
N TYR A 2 17.35 36.33 -18.43
CA TYR A 2 17.26 35.31 -17.35
C TYR A 2 18.29 35.63 -16.25
N GLN A 3 18.46 36.93 -15.95
CA GLN A 3 19.46 37.45 -15.00
C GLN A 3 18.84 38.36 -13.92
N GLU A 4 17.51 38.49 -13.84
CA GLU A 4 16.88 39.40 -12.87
C GLU A 4 15.98 38.76 -11.81
N TYR A 5 15.84 37.44 -11.75
CA TYR A 5 15.04 36.79 -10.69
C TYR A 5 15.84 36.45 -9.42
N ARG A 6 16.78 37.33 -9.05
CA ARG A 6 17.57 37.27 -7.82
C ARG A 6 17.68 38.66 -7.20
N LYS A 7 16.61 39.10 -6.53
CA LYS A 7 16.48 40.17 -5.52
C LYS A 7 14.96 40.40 -5.43
N THR A 8 14.24 39.88 -4.45
CA THR A 8 14.25 40.28 -3.04
C THR A 8 13.65 39.15 -2.20
N LYS A 9 14.43 38.53 -1.31
CA LYS A 9 13.85 37.82 -0.17
C LYS A 9 13.49 38.87 0.87
N ASP A 10 12.26 39.35 0.83
CA ASP A 10 11.59 39.75 2.05
C ASP A 10 11.13 38.47 2.75
N LYS A 11 11.58 38.28 3.99
CA LYS A 11 11.37 37.06 4.79
C LYS A 11 10.21 37.21 5.78
N SER A 12 9.28 38.15 5.54
CA SER A 12 8.03 38.21 6.31
C SER A 12 6.82 38.40 5.40
N SER A 13 6.22 37.30 4.98
CA SER A 13 4.79 37.13 4.65
C SER A 13 4.64 36.09 3.54
N MET A 14 4.24 34.89 3.93
CA MET A 14 3.48 33.88 3.15
C MET A 14 3.63 32.52 3.84
N GLN A 15 3.17 32.44 5.08
CA GLN A 15 2.53 31.22 5.56
C GLN A 15 1.06 31.34 5.17
N GLN A 16 0.76 31.04 3.91
CA GLN A 16 -0.59 30.60 3.59
C GLN A 16 -0.63 29.13 3.98
N SER A 17 -1.07 28.87 5.21
CA SER A 17 -1.46 27.55 5.65
C SER A 17 -2.48 27.01 4.65
N SER A 18 -2.18 25.88 4.02
CA SER A 18 -3.20 25.10 3.33
C SER A 18 -4.40 24.96 4.28
N PRO A 19 -5.64 25.16 3.81
CA PRO A 19 -6.79 24.99 4.67
C PRO A 19 -6.72 23.59 5.28
N GLU A 20 -6.73 23.53 6.62
CA GLU A 20 -6.92 22.26 7.33
C GLU A 20 -8.19 21.63 6.77
N GLN A 21 -8.01 20.51 6.07
CA GLN A 21 -9.16 19.73 5.64
C GLN A 21 -9.91 19.35 6.93
N PRO A 22 -11.21 19.62 7.02
CA PRO A 22 -11.97 19.27 8.21
C PRO A 22 -11.74 17.77 8.47
N ALA A 23 -11.42 17.42 9.71
CA ALA A 23 -11.27 16.03 10.10
C ALA A 23 -12.51 15.28 9.64
N ARG A 24 -12.37 14.47 8.58
CA ARG A 24 -13.45 13.63 8.08
C ARG A 24 -13.92 12.82 9.27
N GLN A 25 -15.18 13.03 9.68
CA GLN A 25 -15.81 12.27 10.76
C GLN A 25 -15.42 10.80 10.58
N GLN A 26 -14.99 10.15 11.66
CA GLN A 26 -14.58 8.76 11.64
C GLN A 26 -15.82 7.91 11.37
N GLU A 27 -16.24 7.84 10.11
CA GLU A 27 -17.14 6.81 9.69
C GLU A 27 -16.46 5.46 9.93
N PRO A 28 -17.19 4.46 10.45
CA PRO A 28 -16.63 3.13 10.63
C PRO A 28 -16.01 2.68 9.30
N LEU A 29 -14.80 2.12 9.40
CA LEU A 29 -14.02 1.72 8.24
C LEU A 29 -14.88 0.77 7.37
N PRO A 30 -14.89 0.94 6.03
CA PRO A 30 -15.87 0.25 5.20
C PRO A 30 -15.75 -1.27 5.36
N GLU A 31 -16.81 -1.88 5.88
CA GLU A 31 -16.91 -3.33 6.03
C GLU A 31 -16.73 -4.07 4.70
N ALA A 32 -16.47 -5.39 4.77
CA ALA A 32 -16.53 -6.25 3.59
C ALA A 32 -17.87 -6.10 2.86
N ARG A 33 -17.81 -5.99 1.54
CA ARG A 33 -19.00 -5.83 0.68
C ARG A 33 -18.83 -6.60 -0.62
N GLU A 34 -19.83 -7.38 -0.99
CA GLU A 34 -19.91 -7.96 -2.33
C GLU A 34 -20.14 -6.85 -3.37
N VAL A 35 -19.24 -6.74 -4.33
CA VAL A 35 -19.25 -5.69 -5.37
C VAL A 35 -19.71 -6.21 -6.73
N ALA A 36 -19.60 -7.53 -6.93
CA ALA A 36 -20.14 -8.31 -8.02
C ALA A 36 -20.26 -9.76 -7.52
N ALA A 37 -21.01 -10.61 -8.22
CA ALA A 37 -21.21 -12.00 -7.81
C ALA A 37 -19.86 -12.70 -7.58
N GLY A 38 -19.62 -13.15 -6.34
CA GLY A 38 -18.39 -13.82 -5.94
C GLY A 38 -17.15 -12.92 -5.82
N ILE A 39 -17.31 -11.59 -5.86
CA ILE A 39 -16.22 -10.62 -5.69
C ILE A 39 -16.52 -9.74 -4.49
N TRP A 40 -15.69 -9.85 -3.47
CA TRP A 40 -15.81 -9.09 -2.22
C TRP A 40 -14.71 -8.06 -2.13
N LYS A 41 -15.08 -6.80 -1.92
CA LYS A 41 -14.15 -5.75 -1.51
C LYS A 41 -14.01 -5.77 0.00
N ILE A 42 -12.78 -5.88 0.50
CA ILE A 42 -12.42 -5.82 1.92
C ILE A 42 -11.61 -4.55 2.13
N THR A 43 -12.01 -3.67 3.05
CA THR A 43 -11.28 -2.42 3.34
C THR A 43 -10.63 -2.53 4.71
N LEU A 44 -9.30 -2.44 4.78
CA LEU A 44 -8.54 -2.57 6.02
C LEU A 44 -7.90 -1.23 6.44
N PRO A 45 -7.75 -0.97 7.76
CA PRO A 45 -7.02 0.19 8.26
C PRO A 45 -5.52 0.13 7.91
N ILE A 46 -4.94 1.30 7.70
CA ILE A 46 -3.49 1.52 7.63
C ILE A 46 -3.09 2.76 8.43
N PRO A 47 -1.90 2.81 9.06
CA PRO A 47 -1.49 3.88 9.97
C PRO A 47 -0.90 5.08 9.21
N PHE A 48 -1.51 5.46 8.09
CA PHE A 48 -1.06 6.53 7.20
C PHE A 48 -2.20 7.51 6.88
N PRO A 49 -1.92 8.71 6.33
CA PRO A 49 -2.96 9.68 5.97
C PRO A 49 -4.02 9.15 5.00
N LEU A 50 -3.70 8.13 4.20
CA LEU A 50 -4.66 7.43 3.34
C LEU A 50 -5.69 6.60 4.12
N ARG A 51 -5.37 6.21 5.37
CA ARG A 51 -6.19 5.54 6.38
C ARG A 51 -6.67 4.13 6.06
N THR A 52 -6.84 3.78 4.79
CA THR A 52 -7.31 2.47 4.37
C THR A 52 -6.62 1.94 3.11
N VAL A 53 -6.55 0.62 3.01
CA VAL A 53 -6.22 -0.12 1.78
C VAL A 53 -7.38 -1.06 1.43
N ASN A 54 -7.57 -1.34 0.14
CA ASN A 54 -8.57 -2.30 -0.32
C ASN A 54 -7.89 -3.61 -0.74
N MET A 55 -8.51 -4.72 -0.35
CA MET A 55 -8.22 -6.06 -0.82
C MET A 55 -9.47 -6.61 -1.52
N TYR A 56 -9.28 -7.64 -2.34
CA TYR A 56 -10.40 -8.30 -3.01
C TYR A 56 -10.36 -9.81 -2.80
N ALA A 57 -11.46 -10.39 -2.32
CA ALA A 57 -11.63 -11.84 -2.28
C ALA A 57 -12.51 -12.27 -3.46
N LEU A 58 -12.02 -13.26 -4.23
CA LEU A 58 -12.67 -13.81 -5.41
C LEU A 58 -13.03 -15.27 -5.11
N THR A 59 -14.32 -15.56 -4.98
CA THR A 59 -14.82 -16.89 -4.65
C THR A 59 -14.88 -17.78 -5.88
N GLY A 60 -14.44 -19.03 -5.75
CA GLY A 60 -14.53 -20.05 -6.79
C GLY A 60 -15.11 -21.37 -6.26
N ASN A 61 -15.13 -22.39 -7.12
CA ASN A 61 -15.73 -23.69 -6.79
C ASN A 61 -14.89 -24.55 -5.82
N HIS A 62 -13.58 -24.30 -5.71
CA HIS A 62 -12.63 -25.12 -4.93
C HIS A 62 -11.90 -24.32 -3.84
N GLY A 63 -12.43 -23.16 -3.47
CA GLY A 63 -11.76 -22.21 -2.58
C GLY A 63 -11.90 -20.79 -3.10
N TRP A 64 -11.04 -19.91 -2.66
CA TRP A 64 -11.06 -18.51 -3.07
C TRP A 64 -9.65 -17.95 -3.21
N ALA A 65 -9.55 -16.87 -3.97
CA ALA A 65 -8.31 -16.14 -4.19
C ALA A 65 -8.40 -14.75 -3.55
N LEU A 66 -7.27 -14.25 -3.08
CA LEU A 66 -7.14 -12.94 -2.46
C LEU A 66 -6.22 -12.06 -3.29
N VAL A 67 -6.65 -10.83 -3.59
CA VAL A 67 -5.82 -9.78 -4.20
C VAL A 67 -5.39 -8.81 -3.10
N ASP A 68 -4.07 -8.69 -2.93
CA ASP A 68 -3.38 -8.00 -1.84
C ASP A 68 -3.65 -8.59 -0.45
N ALA A 69 -2.84 -8.24 0.54
CA ALA A 69 -2.83 -8.85 1.87
C ALA A 69 -2.87 -7.81 3.00
N GLY A 70 -3.06 -6.52 2.73
CA GLY A 70 -3.13 -5.53 3.79
C GLY A 70 -1.79 -5.33 4.52
N MET A 71 -1.82 -4.57 5.62
CA MET A 71 -0.66 -4.37 6.50
C MET A 71 -0.69 -5.31 7.71
N GLY A 72 0.50 -5.72 8.17
CA GLY A 72 0.71 -6.61 9.31
C GLY A 72 0.38 -6.08 10.72
N ILE A 73 -0.60 -5.17 10.87
CA ILE A 73 -0.95 -4.54 12.16
C ILE A 73 -2.16 -5.20 12.84
N PRO A 74 -2.27 -5.14 14.18
CA PRO A 74 -3.39 -5.75 14.93
C PRO A 74 -4.78 -5.35 14.41
N GLU A 75 -4.98 -4.09 14.10
CA GLU A 75 -6.27 -3.54 13.66
C GLU A 75 -6.68 -4.11 12.30
N ALA A 76 -5.73 -4.26 11.38
CA ALA A 76 -5.97 -4.85 10.06
C ALA A 76 -6.32 -6.33 10.17
N ARG A 77 -5.70 -7.06 11.10
CA ARG A 77 -6.00 -8.47 11.38
C ARG A 77 -7.42 -8.65 11.87
N THR A 78 -7.81 -7.88 12.89
CA THR A 78 -9.17 -7.91 13.43
C THR A 78 -10.20 -7.57 12.36
N ALA A 79 -9.95 -6.53 11.55
CA ALA A 79 -10.83 -6.15 10.45
C ALA A 79 -10.92 -7.24 9.37
N PHE A 80 -9.81 -7.90 9.05
CA PHE A 80 -9.78 -8.99 8.06
C PHE A 80 -10.55 -10.22 8.54
N THR A 81 -10.38 -10.64 9.79
CA THR A 81 -11.18 -11.76 10.37
C THR A 81 -12.68 -11.45 10.32
N ALA A 82 -13.09 -10.22 10.68
CA ALA A 82 -14.48 -9.80 10.59
C ALA A 82 -15.00 -9.79 9.15
N ALA A 83 -14.15 -9.38 8.19
CA ALA A 83 -14.46 -9.40 6.77
C ALA A 83 -14.70 -10.82 6.23
N LEU A 84 -13.86 -11.78 6.61
CA LEU A 84 -14.03 -13.20 6.23
C LEU A 84 -15.36 -13.76 6.77
N HIS A 85 -15.66 -13.52 8.05
CA HIS A 85 -16.92 -13.94 8.65
C HIS A 85 -18.13 -13.35 7.90
N LYS A 86 -18.08 -12.06 7.55
CA LYS A 86 -19.15 -11.40 6.79
C LYS A 86 -19.31 -11.96 5.37
N ALA A 87 -18.21 -12.34 4.72
CA ALA A 87 -18.20 -12.93 3.39
C ALA A 87 -18.54 -14.44 3.39
N GLY A 88 -18.66 -15.07 4.56
CA GLY A 88 -18.84 -16.52 4.69
C GLY A 88 -17.61 -17.31 4.21
N LEU A 89 -16.42 -16.72 4.29
CA LEU A 89 -15.17 -17.31 3.85
C LEU A 89 -14.38 -17.88 5.04
N SER A 90 -13.72 -19.02 4.83
CA SER A 90 -12.74 -19.56 5.77
C SER A 90 -11.33 -19.31 5.25
N ILE A 91 -10.39 -19.04 6.16
CA ILE A 91 -8.97 -18.98 5.82
C ILE A 91 -8.44 -20.34 5.33
N ASP A 92 -9.02 -21.45 5.80
CA ASP A 92 -8.60 -22.82 5.45
C ASP A 92 -8.86 -23.17 3.97
N THR A 93 -9.72 -22.40 3.29
CA THR A 93 -10.05 -22.58 1.87
C THR A 93 -9.50 -21.46 0.98
N LEU A 94 -8.64 -20.60 1.55
CA LEU A 94 -7.84 -19.66 0.77
C LEU A 94 -6.78 -20.45 0.01
N ASP A 95 -6.83 -20.41 -1.32
CA ASP A 95 -5.96 -21.21 -2.18
C ASP A 95 -4.83 -20.37 -2.80
N THR A 96 -5.12 -19.11 -3.10
CA THR A 96 -4.22 -18.24 -3.87
C THR A 96 -4.21 -16.82 -3.32
N ILE A 97 -3.04 -16.22 -3.20
CA ILE A 97 -2.83 -14.80 -2.90
C ILE A 97 -2.07 -14.17 -4.08
N VAL A 98 -2.62 -13.11 -4.67
CA VAL A 98 -1.98 -12.34 -5.74
C VAL A 98 -1.68 -10.94 -5.23
N LEU A 99 -0.41 -10.57 -5.21
CA LEU A 99 0.05 -9.29 -4.70
C LEU A 99 0.27 -8.32 -5.86
N SER A 100 -0.34 -7.14 -5.76
CA SER A 100 -0.29 -6.14 -6.83
C SER A 100 1.08 -5.49 -6.97
N HIS A 101 1.72 -5.13 -5.85
CA HIS A 101 3.05 -4.51 -5.79
C HIS A 101 3.64 -4.60 -4.38
N HIS A 102 4.91 -4.17 -4.22
CA HIS A 102 5.73 -4.37 -3.03
C HIS A 102 5.44 -3.47 -1.80
N HIS A 103 4.45 -2.57 -1.85
CA HIS A 103 4.20 -1.68 -0.70
C HIS A 103 3.65 -2.46 0.51
N PRO A 104 4.01 -2.06 1.75
CA PRO A 104 3.74 -2.84 2.96
C PRO A 104 2.25 -3.00 3.30
N ASP A 105 1.40 -2.09 2.83
CA ASP A 105 -0.06 -2.18 2.93
C ASP A 105 -0.70 -3.15 1.94
N HIS A 106 0.07 -3.68 0.98
CA HIS A 106 -0.39 -4.69 0.04
C HIS A 106 0.24 -6.06 0.32
N VAL A 107 1.48 -6.11 0.84
CA VAL A 107 2.20 -7.38 1.05
C VAL A 107 2.22 -7.85 2.50
N GLY A 108 1.82 -7.00 3.44
CA GLY A 108 2.15 -7.13 4.86
C GLY A 108 1.70 -8.43 5.54
N LEU A 109 0.46 -8.89 5.32
CA LEU A 109 -0.02 -10.15 5.92
C LEU A 109 0.28 -11.39 5.07
N SER A 110 0.84 -11.24 3.87
CA SER A 110 0.90 -12.33 2.88
C SER A 110 1.57 -13.60 3.40
N GLY A 111 2.71 -13.46 4.09
CA GLY A 111 3.44 -14.60 4.66
C GLY A 111 2.66 -15.34 5.75
N GLU A 112 1.97 -14.61 6.63
CA GLU A 112 1.15 -15.23 7.67
C GLU A 112 -0.09 -15.90 7.10
N LEU A 113 -0.78 -15.24 6.15
CA LEU A 113 -1.94 -15.83 5.49
C LEU A 113 -1.54 -17.10 4.74
N GLN A 114 -0.38 -17.11 4.08
CA GLN A 114 0.20 -18.31 3.49
C GLN A 114 0.47 -19.40 4.53
N GLU A 115 1.07 -19.06 5.67
CA GLU A 115 1.39 -20.03 6.71
C GLU A 115 0.13 -20.66 7.34
N GLN A 116 -0.96 -19.88 7.46
CA GLN A 116 -2.25 -20.36 7.98
C GLN A 116 -3.05 -21.20 6.97
N SER A 117 -3.06 -20.79 5.70
CA SER A 117 -3.93 -21.41 4.67
C SER A 117 -3.24 -22.45 3.80
N GLY A 118 -1.90 -22.39 3.69
CA GLY A 118 -1.14 -23.10 2.66
C GLY A 118 -1.23 -22.48 1.26
N ALA A 119 -1.83 -21.30 1.11
CA ALA A 119 -2.05 -20.66 -0.18
C ALA A 119 -0.75 -20.37 -0.95
N ALA A 120 -0.82 -20.51 -2.27
CA ALA A 120 0.24 -20.03 -3.16
C ALA A 120 0.24 -18.50 -3.21
N VAL A 121 1.43 -17.90 -3.09
CA VAL A 121 1.60 -16.44 -3.18
C VAL A 121 2.27 -16.09 -4.51
N TYR A 122 1.61 -15.23 -5.29
CA TYR A 122 2.11 -14.75 -6.58
C TYR A 122 2.38 -13.25 -6.53
N MET A 123 3.50 -12.85 -7.12
CA MET A 123 3.91 -11.46 -7.28
C MET A 123 4.74 -11.32 -8.56
N HIS A 124 4.73 -10.14 -9.17
CA HIS A 124 5.65 -9.86 -10.26
C HIS A 124 7.12 -9.88 -9.76
N PRO A 125 8.08 -10.50 -10.47
CA PRO A 125 9.48 -10.60 -10.01
C PRO A 125 10.17 -9.27 -9.72
N ILE A 126 9.75 -8.18 -10.40
CA ILE A 126 10.27 -6.83 -10.13
C ILE A 126 9.85 -6.34 -8.74
N ASP A 127 8.61 -6.59 -8.33
CA ASP A 127 8.13 -6.22 -7.01
C ASP A 127 8.74 -7.10 -5.93
N GLU A 128 8.92 -8.39 -6.19
CA GLU A 128 9.66 -9.28 -5.29
C GLU A 128 11.08 -8.75 -5.03
N ALA A 129 11.80 -8.37 -6.11
CA ALA A 129 13.12 -7.75 -5.98
C ALA A 129 13.06 -6.42 -5.22
N ALA A 130 12.02 -5.61 -5.42
CA ALA A 130 11.84 -4.36 -4.70
C ALA A 130 11.67 -4.57 -3.18
N ILE A 131 10.99 -5.63 -2.75
CA ILE A 131 10.90 -6.00 -1.32
C ILE A 131 12.30 -6.23 -0.73
N GLN A 132 13.14 -7.00 -1.42
CA GLN A 132 14.49 -7.31 -0.97
C GLN A 132 15.40 -6.08 -0.92
N ILE A 133 15.19 -5.14 -1.84
CA ILE A 133 15.99 -3.92 -1.94
C ILE A 133 15.56 -2.88 -0.90
N ILE A 134 14.25 -2.65 -0.76
CA ILE A 134 13.70 -1.53 0.01
C ILE A 134 13.45 -1.93 1.47
N TRP A 135 12.92 -3.13 1.70
CA TRP A 135 12.43 -3.55 3.02
C TRP A 135 13.35 -4.54 3.74
N ALA A 136 14.10 -5.38 3.01
CA ALA A 136 14.97 -6.41 3.60
C ALA A 136 16.39 -5.93 4.01
N GLY A 137 16.61 -4.60 4.09
CA GLY A 137 17.86 -4.06 4.66
C GLY A 137 19.08 -4.03 3.73
N THR A 138 18.93 -4.34 2.43
CA THR A 138 20.02 -4.23 1.42
C THR A 138 20.30 -2.79 0.95
N MET A 139 19.86 -1.79 1.74
CA MET A 139 19.68 -0.39 1.35
C MET A 139 20.91 0.54 1.21
N PRO A 140 22.16 0.27 1.65
CA PRO A 140 23.16 1.35 1.63
C PRO A 140 23.70 1.78 0.25
N GLN A 141 23.53 1.01 -0.83
CA GLN A 141 24.35 1.22 -2.05
C GLN A 141 23.60 1.50 -3.36
N LYS A 142 22.26 1.48 -3.41
CA LYS A 142 21.53 1.45 -4.70
C LYS A 142 20.58 2.61 -5.01
N PHE A 143 20.43 3.59 -4.13
CA PHE A 143 19.73 4.84 -4.47
C PHE A 143 20.39 5.60 -5.63
N GLY A 144 21.67 5.36 -5.90
CA GLY A 144 22.37 5.94 -7.05
C GLY A 144 21.68 5.64 -8.39
N ARG A 145 21.12 4.44 -8.59
CA ARG A 145 20.50 4.08 -9.88
C ARG A 145 19.10 4.68 -10.07
N VAL A 146 18.31 4.74 -9.00
CA VAL A 146 16.97 5.37 -9.04
C VAL A 146 17.11 6.89 -9.15
N SER A 147 18.01 7.49 -8.38
CA SER A 147 18.40 8.90 -8.49
C SER A 147 18.86 9.24 -9.92
N GLN A 148 19.73 8.41 -10.51
CA GLN A 148 20.23 8.60 -11.87
C GLN A 148 19.12 8.48 -12.92
N PHE A 149 18.25 7.47 -12.82
CA PHE A 149 17.11 7.29 -13.71
C PHE A 149 16.16 8.49 -13.66
N LEU A 150 15.73 8.90 -12.46
CA LEU A 150 14.82 10.03 -12.30
C LEU A 150 15.45 11.35 -12.78
N SER A 151 16.75 11.54 -12.53
CA SER A 151 17.50 12.70 -13.04
C SER A 151 17.58 12.71 -14.56
N GLN A 152 17.82 11.55 -15.19
CA GLN A 152 17.85 11.41 -16.65
C GLN A 152 16.49 11.66 -17.31
N HIS A 153 15.40 11.51 -16.55
CA HIS A 153 14.04 11.71 -17.01
C HIS A 153 13.38 13.01 -16.48
N GLY A 154 14.19 13.96 -16.02
CA GLY A 154 13.77 15.35 -15.79
C GLY A 154 13.41 15.71 -14.35
N LEU A 155 13.58 14.81 -13.39
CA LEU A 155 13.45 15.16 -11.98
C LEU A 155 14.72 15.92 -11.52
N PRO A 156 14.63 17.15 -10.99
CA PRO A 156 15.79 17.87 -10.50
C PRO A 156 16.43 17.12 -9.33
N PRO A 157 17.77 16.99 -9.27
CA PRO A 157 18.45 16.34 -8.15
C PRO A 157 18.12 16.93 -6.76
N SER A 158 17.70 18.20 -6.71
CA SER A 158 17.27 18.88 -5.49
C SER A 158 15.92 18.41 -4.93
N GLU A 159 15.15 17.63 -5.69
CA GLU A 159 13.84 17.08 -5.31
C GLU A 159 13.94 15.62 -4.83
N LEU A 160 15.14 15.05 -4.81
CA LEU A 160 15.39 13.72 -4.26
C LEU A 160 15.54 13.82 -2.73
N TRP A 161 14.51 13.44 -1.99
CA TRP A 161 14.48 13.53 -0.52
C TRP A 161 15.40 12.53 0.21
N PHE A 162 16.10 11.68 -0.54
CA PHE A 162 16.94 10.58 -0.04
C PHE A 162 18.43 10.72 -0.40
N THR A 163 18.88 11.88 -0.88
CA THR A 163 20.31 12.21 -1.06
C THR A 163 20.93 12.73 0.22
#